data_AF-F0YDK4-F1
#
_entry.id   AF-F0YDK4-F1
#
_cell.length_a   1.000
_cell.length_b   1.000
_cell.length_c   1.000
_cell.angle_alpha   90.00
_cell.angle_beta   90.00
_cell.angle_gamma   90.00
#
_symmetry.space_group_name_H-M   'P 1'
#
loop_
_entity.id
_entity.type
_entity.pdbx_description
1 polymer ?
#
loop_
_entity_poly.entity_id
_entity_poly.type
_entity_poly.pdbx_seq_one_letter_code
_entity_poly.pdbx_strand_id
1 'polypeptide(L)' 'YRKPAEPTGEEDNECCICLDEFEDEERIKKLRCGHLFHLNCIKKWLLADMRCPTCRQPVADAAPG' A
#
# COMPACT_ATOMS: atom_id res chain seq x y z
N TYR A 1 12.99 4.60 33.77
CA TYR A 1 13.28 3.42 32.94
C TYR A 1 12.52 3.61 31.62
N ARG A 2 13.13 4.25 30.61
CA ARG A 2 12.51 4.47 29.30
C ARG A 2 12.88 3.24 28.46
N LYS A 3 11.89 2.42 28.12
CA LYS A 3 12.09 1.26 27.25
C LYS A 3 12.57 1.75 25.88
N PRO A 4 13.70 1.26 25.34
CA PRO A 4 13.98 1.44 23.93
C PRO A 4 12.94 0.61 23.17
N ALA A 5 12.13 1.26 22.34
CA ALA A 5 11.34 0.54 21.35
C ALA A 5 12.34 -0.12 20.41
N GLU A 6 12.41 -1.45 20.48
CA GLU A 6 13.18 -2.25 19.53
C GLU A 6 12.62 -1.94 18.14
N PRO A 7 13.45 -1.59 17.15
CA PRO A 7 12.97 -1.42 15.78
C PRO A 7 12.75 -2.82 15.22
N THR A 8 11.60 -3.41 15.54
CA THR A 8 11.08 -4.50 14.72
C THR A 8 10.75 -3.88 13.37
N GLY A 9 11.42 -4.34 12.32
CA GLY A 9 11.36 -3.78 10.97
C GLY A 9 10.00 -4.01 10.31
N GLU A 10 8.97 -3.40 10.84
CA GLU A 10 7.55 -3.56 10.50
C GLU A 10 7.01 -2.28 9.84
N GLU A 11 7.84 -1.51 9.14
CA GLU A 11 7.38 -0.29 8.46
C GLU A 11 6.78 -0.56 7.06
N ASP A 12 6.74 -1.83 6.62
CA ASP A 12 6.25 -2.23 5.29
C ASP A 12 5.03 -3.18 5.32
N ASN A 13 4.48 -3.47 6.51
CA ASN A 13 3.36 -4.40 6.67
C ASN A 13 2.01 -3.73 6.92
N GLU A 14 1.90 -2.41 6.77
CA GLU A 14 0.64 -1.67 6.93
C GLU A 14 0.15 -1.04 5.63
N CYS A 15 -1.17 -1.04 5.44
CA CYS A 15 -1.80 -0.35 4.33
C CYS A 15 -2.00 1.13 4.64
N CYS A 16 -1.19 2.01 4.05
CA CYS A 16 -1.28 3.47 4.24
C CYS A 16 -2.65 4.12 3.88
N ILE A 17 -3.56 3.38 3.21
CA ILE A 17 -4.91 3.87 2.89
C ILE A 17 -5.87 3.69 4.07
N CYS A 18 -5.78 2.58 4.80
CA CYS A 18 -6.65 2.28 5.95
C CYS A 18 -5.91 2.29 7.30
N LEU A 19 -4.58 2.40 7.28
CA LEU A 19 -3.69 2.37 8.44
C LEU A 19 -3.85 1.07 9.25
N ASP A 20 -4.07 -0.03 8.54
CA ASP A 20 -4.29 -1.37 9.11
C ASP A 20 -3.24 -2.34 8.58
N GLU A 21 -2.91 -3.35 9.38
CA GLU A 21 -1.86 -4.34 9.08
C GLU A 21 -2.33 -5.32 8.00
N PHE A 22 -1.41 -5.84 7.19
CA PHE A 22 -1.75 -6.88 6.22
C PHE A 22 -1.92 -8.22 6.93
N GLU A 23 -3.12 -8.79 6.92
CA GLU A 23 -3.34 -10.16 7.40
C GLU A 23 -3.02 -11.20 6.31
N ASP A 24 -2.61 -12.42 6.69
CA ASP A 24 -2.25 -13.50 5.76
C ASP A 24 -3.37 -13.86 4.74
N GLU A 25 -4.62 -13.64 5.12
CA GLU A 25 -5.80 -13.93 4.30
C GLU A 25 -6.22 -12.74 3.42
N GLU A 26 -5.64 -11.56 3.64
CA GLU A 26 -6.00 -10.35 2.91
C GLU A 26 -5.29 -10.27 1.55
N ARG A 27 -6.07 -9.88 0.54
CA ARG A 27 -5.53 -9.68 -0.80
C ARG A 27 -4.77 -8.38 -0.85
N ILE A 28 -3.45 -8.46 -0.90
CA ILE A 28 -2.56 -7.32 -1.13
C ILE A 28 -2.17 -7.15 -2.60
N LYS A 29 -1.95 -5.90 -3.00
CA LYS A 29 -1.52 -5.52 -4.34
C LYS A 29 -0.29 -4.64 -4.25
N LYS A 30 0.81 -5.12 -4.81
CA LYS A 30 2.03 -4.34 -5.02
C LYS A 30 1.93 -3.53 -6.32
N LEU A 31 2.20 -2.24 -6.23
CA LEU A 31 2.29 -1.34 -7.40
C LEU A 31 3.67 -1.41 -8.05
N ARG A 32 3.79 -0.90 -9.29
CA ARG A 32 5.08 -0.78 -10.01
C ARG A 32 6.13 0.01 -9.22
N CYS A 33 5.68 1.02 -8.47
CA CYS A 33 6.53 1.83 -7.59
C CYS A 33 7.00 1.11 -6.31
N GLY A 34 6.67 -0.18 -6.12
CA GLY A 34 7.13 -0.99 -5.00
C GLY A 34 6.26 -0.96 -3.74
N HIS A 35 5.27 -0.06 -3.66
CA HIS A 35 4.41 0.08 -2.49
C HIS A 35 3.27 -0.95 -2.46
N LEU A 36 2.92 -1.40 -1.24
CA LEU A 36 1.91 -2.41 -0.96
C LEU A 36 0.62 -1.79 -0.42
N PHE A 37 -0.52 -2.29 -0.86
CA PHE A 37 -1.83 -1.85 -0.39
C PHE A 37 -2.83 -3.01 -0.41
N HIS A 38 -3.85 -2.98 0.45
CA HIS A 38 -4.99 -3.86 0.31
C HIS A 38 -5.62 -3.68 -1.08
N LEU A 39 -5.89 -4.78 -1.76
CA LEU A 39 -6.51 -4.82 -3.08
C LEU A 39 -7.84 -4.06 -3.06
N ASN A 40 -8.60 -4.14 -1.96
CA ASN A 40 -9.85 -3.40 -1.79
C ASN A 40 -9.62 -1.89 -1.64
N CYS A 41 -8.64 -1.50 -0.83
CA CYS A 41 -8.29 -0.09 -0.61
C CYS A 41 -7.75 0.57 -1.87
N ILE A 42 -6.79 -0.06 -2.55
CA ILE A 42 -6.23 0.48 -3.78
C ILE A 42 -7.26 0.47 -4.91
N LYS A 43 -8.13 -0.53 -5.02
CA LYS A 43 -9.21 -0.51 -6.02
C LYS A 43 -10.11 0.72 -5.84
N LYS A 44 -10.56 1.00 -4.62
CA LYS A 44 -11.39 2.18 -4.32
C LYS A 44 -10.66 3.48 -4.65
N TRP A 45 -9.37 3.55 -4.31
CA TRP A 45 -8.54 4.71 -4.62
C TRP A 45 -8.43 4.95 -6.13
N LEU A 46 -8.14 3.89 -6.91
CA LEU A 46 -7.97 3.96 -8.36
C LEU A 46 -9.26 4.34 -9.13
N LEU A 47 -10.43 4.23 -8.49
CA LEU A 47 -11.69 4.77 -9.06
C LEU A 47 -11.69 6.30 -9.07
N ALA A 48 -10.98 6.94 -8.14
CA ALA A 48 -10.86 8.38 -8.05
C ALA A 48 -9.58 8.89 -8.72
N ASP A 49 -8.43 8.27 -8.43
CA ASP A 49 -7.13 8.69 -8.95
C ASP A 49 -6.22 7.48 -9.21
N MET A 50 -5.76 7.32 -10.46
CA MET A 50 -4.93 6.20 -10.88
C MET A 50 -3.44 6.35 -10.52
N ARG A 51 -3.14 6.91 -9.35
CA ARG A 51 -1.78 7.15 -8.85
C ARG A 51 -1.58 6.51 -7.48
N CYS A 52 -0.35 6.14 -7.18
CA CYS A 52 0.04 5.62 -5.87
C CYS A 52 -0.22 6.67 -4.77
N PRO A 53 -0.94 6.34 -3.69
CA PRO A 53 -1.20 7.30 -2.62
C PRO A 53 0.07 7.73 -1.87
N THR A 54 1.11 6.87 -1.83
CA THR A 54 2.37 7.19 -1.13
C THR A 54 3.31 8.05 -1.95
N CYS A 55 3.60 7.67 -3.20
CA CYS A 55 4.60 8.34 -4.03
C CYS A 55 4.03 9.06 -5.27
N ARG A 56 2.71 9.02 -5.45
CA ARG A 56 1.98 9.67 -6.57
C ARG A 56 2.40 9.20 -7.97
N GLN A 57 3.15 8.10 -8.07
CA GLN A 57 3.47 7.47 -9.34
C GLN A 57 2.23 6.84 -9.98
N PRO A 58 2.06 6.95 -11.31
CA PRO A 58 0.93 6.35 -12.01
C PRO A 58 0.91 4.83 -11.87
N VAL A 59 -0.29 4.27 -11.69
CA VAL A 59 -0.51 2.81 -11.55
C VAL A 59 -0.69 2.13 -12.90
N ALA A 60 -1.02 2.89 -13.94
CA ALA A 60 -1.21 2.37 -15.28
C ALA A 60 0.10 1.93 -15.93
N ASP A 61 0.19 0.65 -16.29
CA ASP A 61 0.81 0.28 -17.56
C ASP A 61 -0.28 0.57 -18.60
N ALA A 62 -0.20 1.73 -19.26
CA ALA A 62 -1.18 2.09 -20.27
C ALA A 62 -1.07 1.07 -21.40
N ALA A 63 -1.85 0.00 -21.37
CA ALA A 63 -2.18 -0.74 -22.57
C ALA A 63 -2.96 0.24 -23.45
N PRO A 64 -2.40 0.70 -24.59
CA PRO A 64 -3.21 1.42 -25.55
C PRO A 64 -4.28 0.44 -26.05
N GLY A 65 -5.53 0.92 -26.10
CA GLY A 65 -6.63 0.19 -26.71
C GLY A 65 -6.40 -0.12 -28.18
#